data_AF-A0A0Q1KTB1-F1
#
_entry.id   AF-A0A0Q1KTB1-F1
#
_cell.length_a   1.000
_cell.length_b   1.000
_cell.length_c   1.000
_cell.angle_alpha   90.00
_cell.angle_beta   90.00
_cell.angle_gamma   90.00
#
_symmetry.space_group_name_H-M   'P 1'
#
loop_
_entity.id
_entity.type
_entity.pdbx_description
1 polymer ?
#
loop_
_entity_poly.entity_id
_entity_poly.type
_entity_poly.pdbx_seq_one_letter_code
_entity_poly.pdbx_strand_id
1 'polypeptide(L)'
;MKRFFLATLILVCSNAMAEGEGLFAEYTVKPSESLNDIAKRNGTTWAKLAEDNDLPDPPTVYVGQKLAIMKKMNKDEYLAAIAKTRPTCSSKEECDKKMEAAHLWVSKYADYKIRSSNNVLIETYAPREFTGEIIVKVSKEPYGKGTYAIVANMSCNNPNMTKPYDPMASCKRNVYKEIIKFNDFVSSY
;
A
#
# COMPACT_ATOMS: atom_id res chain seq x y z
N MET A 1 -35.44 -52.61 -24.93
CA MET A 1 -35.61 -51.23 -24.42
C MET A 1 -35.26 -51.20 -22.93
N LYS A 2 -34.12 -50.60 -22.56
CA LYS A 2 -33.94 -49.73 -21.37
C LYS A 2 -32.45 -49.40 -21.27
N ARG A 3 -32.17 -48.11 -21.46
CA ARG A 3 -30.84 -47.48 -21.45
C ARG A 3 -30.35 -47.40 -20.00
N PHE A 4 -29.14 -47.88 -19.71
CA PHE A 4 -28.44 -47.55 -18.47
C PHE A 4 -27.50 -46.38 -18.76
N PHE A 5 -27.82 -45.22 -18.17
CA PHE A 5 -27.02 -44.00 -18.25
C PHE A 5 -25.78 -44.14 -17.35
N LEU A 6 -24.60 -43.87 -17.91
CA LEU A 6 -23.38 -43.52 -17.18
C LEU A 6 -23.64 -42.23 -16.39
N ALA A 7 -23.55 -42.27 -15.07
CA ALA A 7 -23.50 -41.07 -14.24
C ALA A 7 -22.04 -40.57 -14.18
N THR A 8 -21.70 -39.63 -15.04
CA THR A 8 -20.47 -38.84 -14.94
C THR A 8 -20.54 -37.95 -13.70
N LEU A 9 -19.67 -38.24 -12.72
CA LEU A 9 -19.43 -37.39 -11.56
C LEU A 9 -18.78 -36.09 -12.04
N ILE A 10 -19.59 -35.04 -12.25
CA ILE A 10 -19.09 -33.71 -12.56
C ILE A 10 -18.52 -33.13 -11.26
N LEU A 11 -17.19 -33.09 -11.19
CA LEU A 11 -16.45 -32.26 -10.25
C LEU A 11 -16.74 -30.79 -10.62
N VAL A 12 -17.72 -30.18 -9.97
CA VAL A 12 -17.91 -28.73 -10.06
C VAL A 12 -16.78 -28.12 -9.23
N CYS A 13 -15.73 -27.65 -9.91
CA CYS A 13 -14.79 -26.71 -9.32
C CYS A 13 -15.59 -25.46 -8.91
N SER A 14 -15.84 -25.29 -7.63
CA SER A 14 -16.27 -24.01 -7.09
C SER A 14 -15.14 -23.01 -7.29
N ASN A 15 -15.19 -22.25 -8.38
CA ASN A 15 -14.49 -20.98 -8.46
C ASN A 15 -15.14 -20.07 -7.43
N ALA A 16 -14.56 -20.00 -6.23
CA ALA A 16 -14.78 -18.86 -5.35
C ALA A 16 -14.20 -17.64 -6.06
N MET A 17 -15.04 -16.96 -6.84
CA MET A 17 -14.76 -15.63 -7.34
C MET A 17 -14.65 -14.74 -6.11
N ALA A 18 -13.43 -14.37 -5.76
CA ALA A 18 -13.18 -13.39 -4.71
C ALA A 18 -13.90 -12.10 -5.13
N GLU A 19 -15.00 -11.79 -4.44
CA GLU A 19 -15.67 -10.51 -4.53
C GLU A 19 -14.66 -9.44 -4.13
N GLY A 20 -14.27 -8.61 -5.11
CA GLY A 20 -13.54 -7.39 -4.81
C GLY A 20 -14.45 -6.48 -4.01
N GLU A 21 -14.25 -6.48 -2.70
CA GLU A 21 -14.81 -5.47 -1.79
C GLU A 21 -14.56 -4.08 -2.41
N GLY A 22 -15.63 -3.30 -2.62
CA GLY A 22 -15.52 -1.97 -3.21
C GLY A 22 -14.52 -1.11 -2.42
N LEU A 23 -13.57 -0.48 -3.12
CA LEU A 23 -12.55 0.40 -2.52
C LEU A 23 -13.16 1.66 -1.87
N PHE A 24 -14.44 1.93 -2.12
CA PHE A 24 -15.17 3.07 -1.61
C PHE A 24 -16.33 2.61 -0.72
N ALA A 25 -16.46 3.26 0.43
CA ALA A 25 -17.62 3.20 1.29
C ALA A 25 -18.47 4.46 1.07
N GLU A 26 -19.79 4.30 1.03
CA GLU A 26 -20.71 5.43 0.97
C GLU A 26 -20.78 6.10 2.36
N TYR A 27 -20.64 7.42 2.37
CA TYR A 27 -20.73 8.25 3.57
C TYR A 27 -21.80 9.31 3.39
N THR A 28 -22.75 9.37 4.31
CA THR A 28 -23.76 10.44 4.31
C THR A 28 -23.29 11.58 5.20
N VAL A 29 -23.16 12.78 4.62
CA VAL A 29 -22.75 14.00 5.32
C VAL A 29 -23.72 14.30 6.47
N LYS A 30 -23.19 14.45 7.69
CA LYS A 30 -23.98 14.73 8.88
C LYS A 30 -24.12 16.24 9.12
N PRO A 31 -25.11 16.67 9.93
CA PRO A 31 -25.23 18.07 10.34
C PRO A 31 -23.92 18.62 10.92
N SER A 32 -23.57 19.83 10.51
CA SER A 32 -22.41 20.59 10.97
C SER A 32 -21.03 20.02 10.59
N GLU A 33 -20.97 19.07 9.65
CA GLU A 33 -19.68 18.61 9.11
C GLU A 33 -19.25 19.43 7.90
N SER A 34 -17.96 19.77 7.85
CA SER A 34 -17.34 20.28 6.63
C SER A 34 -16.67 19.15 5.83
N LEU A 35 -16.44 19.39 4.54
CA LEU A 35 -15.64 18.49 3.68
C LEU A 35 -14.26 18.20 4.29
N ASN A 36 -13.65 19.21 4.94
CA ASN A 36 -12.36 19.07 5.60
C ASN A 36 -12.42 18.13 6.81
N ASP A 37 -13.48 18.18 7.61
CA ASP A 37 -13.65 17.30 8.78
C ASP A 37 -13.85 15.85 8.33
N ILE A 38 -14.67 15.64 7.30
CA ILE A 38 -14.91 14.33 6.71
C ILE A 38 -13.62 13.76 6.13
N ALA A 39 -12.88 14.54 5.33
CA ALA A 39 -11.63 14.12 4.74
C ALA A 39 -10.58 13.72 5.80
N LYS A 40 -10.36 14.59 6.80
CA LYS A 40 -9.40 14.34 7.88
C LYS A 40 -9.72 13.06 8.65
N ARG A 41 -10.99 12.86 9.02
CA ARG A 41 -11.42 11.66 9.75
C ARG A 41 -11.15 10.38 8.96
N ASN A 42 -11.27 10.47 7.64
CA ASN A 42 -11.08 9.35 6.73
C ASN A 42 -9.63 9.21 6.21
N GLY A 43 -8.70 10.08 6.64
CA GLY A 43 -7.29 9.96 6.27
C GLY A 43 -6.98 10.37 4.83
N THR A 44 -7.82 11.25 4.26
CA THR A 44 -7.63 11.87 2.94
C THR A 44 -7.59 13.40 3.07
N THR A 45 -7.43 14.12 1.95
CA THR A 45 -7.51 15.59 1.91
C THR A 45 -8.86 16.02 1.36
N TRP A 46 -9.31 17.23 1.69
CA TRP A 46 -10.55 17.78 1.13
C TRP A 46 -10.48 17.83 -0.40
N ALA A 47 -9.30 18.12 -0.97
CA ALA A 47 -9.10 18.22 -2.42
C ALA A 47 -9.23 16.84 -3.08
N LYS A 48 -8.61 15.81 -2.52
CA LYS A 48 -8.74 14.43 -3.01
C LYS A 48 -10.17 13.93 -2.89
N LEU A 49 -10.83 14.23 -1.75
CA LEU A 49 -12.22 13.85 -1.53
C LEU A 49 -13.19 14.57 -2.48
N ALA A 50 -12.93 15.84 -2.80
CA ALA A 50 -13.69 16.59 -3.79
C ALA A 50 -13.53 15.99 -5.19
N GLU A 51 -12.30 15.68 -5.60
CA GLU A 51 -11.99 15.01 -6.86
C GLU A 51 -12.65 13.62 -6.95
N ASP A 52 -12.58 12.81 -5.89
CA ASP A 52 -13.20 11.47 -5.84
C ASP A 52 -14.74 11.50 -5.98
N ASN A 53 -15.35 12.68 -5.78
CA ASN A 53 -16.81 12.86 -5.76
C ASN A 53 -17.30 13.90 -6.77
N ASP A 54 -16.45 14.30 -7.71
CA ASP A 54 -16.75 15.30 -8.74
C ASP A 54 -17.41 16.57 -8.18
N LEU A 55 -16.93 17.05 -7.02
CA LEU A 55 -17.48 18.25 -6.39
C LEU A 55 -17.12 19.51 -7.20
N PRO A 56 -17.98 20.54 -7.23
CA PRO A 56 -17.73 21.78 -7.96
C PRO A 56 -16.52 22.55 -7.39
N ASP A 57 -16.04 23.55 -8.12
CA ASP A 57 -15.06 24.53 -7.63
C ASP A 57 -15.77 25.88 -7.38
N PRO A 58 -15.88 26.38 -6.13
CA PRO A 58 -15.31 25.82 -4.90
C PRO A 58 -16.09 24.60 -4.37
N PRO A 59 -15.40 23.64 -3.73
CA PRO A 59 -16.03 22.40 -3.27
C PRO A 59 -16.98 22.65 -2.10
N THR A 60 -18.23 22.22 -2.29
CA THR A 60 -19.32 22.36 -1.32
C THR A 60 -19.96 21.00 -1.05
N VAL A 61 -20.40 20.79 0.20
CA VAL A 61 -21.12 19.58 0.63
C VAL A 61 -22.34 19.97 1.43
N TYR A 62 -23.42 19.20 1.27
CA TYR A 62 -24.69 19.43 1.96
C TYR A 62 -25.04 18.29 2.91
N VAL A 63 -25.78 18.59 3.97
CA VAL A 63 -26.30 17.56 4.89
C VAL A 63 -27.15 16.56 4.11
N GLY A 64 -26.91 15.27 4.32
CA GLY A 64 -27.59 14.18 3.60
C GLY A 64 -26.97 13.84 2.25
N GLN A 65 -25.99 14.61 1.75
CA GLN A 65 -25.25 14.26 0.55
C GLN A 65 -24.45 12.98 0.77
N LYS A 66 -24.47 12.09 -0.22
CA LYS A 66 -23.67 10.87 -0.23
C LYS A 66 -22.33 11.15 -0.89
N LEU A 67 -21.26 10.74 -0.22
CA LEU A 67 -19.89 10.80 -0.71
C LEU A 67 -19.31 9.39 -0.78
N ALA A 68 -18.65 9.06 -1.87
CA ALA A 68 -17.74 7.93 -1.97
C ALA A 68 -16.45 8.27 -1.21
N ILE A 69 -16.18 7.53 -0.14
CA ILE A 69 -14.96 7.68 0.66
C ILE A 69 -14.12 6.43 0.50
N MET A 70 -12.85 6.58 0.13
CA MET A 70 -11.94 5.44 0.13
C MET A 70 -11.91 4.75 1.48
N LYS A 71 -12.19 3.44 1.49
CA LYS A 71 -12.12 2.62 2.70
C LYS A 71 -10.70 2.69 3.26
N LYS A 72 -10.58 2.93 4.56
CA LYS A 72 -9.29 2.72 5.24
C LYS A 72 -8.97 1.23 5.18
N MET A 73 -7.86 0.90 4.53
CA MET A 73 -7.43 -0.49 4.43
C MET A 73 -7.05 -1.01 5.81
N ASN A 74 -7.48 -2.23 6.11
CA ASN A 74 -6.98 -2.99 7.24
C ASN A 74 -5.59 -3.56 6.92
N LYS A 75 -4.95 -4.18 7.93
CA LYS A 75 -3.61 -4.75 7.79
C LYS A 75 -3.52 -5.79 6.68
N ASP A 76 -4.50 -6.68 6.57
CA ASP A 76 -4.47 -7.78 5.60
C ASP A 76 -4.66 -7.27 4.17
N GLU A 77 -5.55 -6.29 3.98
CA GLU A 77 -5.71 -5.57 2.72
C GLU A 77 -4.40 -4.88 2.31
N TYR A 78 -3.69 -4.25 3.25
CA TYR A 78 -2.38 -3.63 2.99
C TYR A 78 -1.33 -4.67 2.58
N LEU A 79 -1.25 -5.80 3.29
CA LEU A 79 -0.30 -6.86 2.97
C LEU A 79 -0.57 -7.49 1.60
N ALA A 80 -1.85 -7.69 1.26
CA ALA A 80 -2.26 -8.16 -0.07
C ALA A 80 -1.87 -7.15 -1.16
N ALA A 81 -2.09 -5.85 -0.93
CA ALA A 81 -1.71 -4.80 -1.87
C ALA A 81 -0.18 -4.70 -2.04
N ILE A 82 0.60 -4.80 -0.96
CA ILE A 82 2.08 -4.83 -1.03
C ILE A 82 2.57 -6.03 -1.83
N ALA A 83 1.99 -7.20 -1.61
CA ALA A 83 2.34 -8.40 -2.36
C ALA A 83 2.01 -8.24 -3.86
N LYS A 84 0.85 -7.66 -4.18
CA LYS A 84 0.38 -7.42 -5.55
C LYS A 84 1.21 -6.37 -6.30
N THR A 85 1.64 -5.31 -5.61
CA THR A 85 2.37 -4.19 -6.20
C THR A 85 3.89 -4.39 -6.22
N ARG A 86 4.40 -5.48 -5.63
CA ARG A 86 5.83 -5.72 -5.48
C ARG A 86 6.55 -5.67 -6.84
N PRO A 87 7.54 -4.77 -7.03
CA PRO A 87 8.30 -4.72 -8.26
C PRO A 87 9.11 -6.00 -8.44
N THR A 88 9.04 -6.58 -9.63
CA THR A 88 9.86 -7.72 -10.04
C THR A 88 10.75 -7.37 -11.22
N CYS A 89 11.85 -8.09 -11.40
CA CYS A 89 12.72 -7.97 -12.56
C CYS A 89 13.29 -9.33 -12.95
N SER A 90 13.52 -9.54 -14.25
CA SER A 90 13.95 -10.83 -14.81
C SER A 90 15.31 -10.76 -15.52
N SER A 91 15.73 -9.56 -15.97
CA SER A 91 17.03 -9.34 -16.60
C SER A 91 17.93 -8.48 -15.72
N LYS A 92 19.26 -8.58 -15.94
CA LYS A 92 20.24 -7.74 -15.24
C LYS A 92 19.92 -6.25 -15.43
N GLU A 93 19.66 -5.84 -16.66
CA GLU A 93 19.39 -4.43 -17.00
C GLU A 93 18.12 -3.92 -16.31
N GLU A 94 17.04 -4.70 -16.33
CA GLU A 94 15.79 -4.35 -15.65
C GLU A 94 15.99 -4.24 -14.13
N CYS A 95 16.70 -5.20 -13.54
CA CYS A 95 17.00 -5.17 -12.12
C CYS A 95 17.88 -3.98 -11.70
N ASP A 96 18.86 -3.62 -12.53
CA ASP A 96 19.72 -2.47 -12.25
C ASP A 96 18.92 -1.16 -12.33
N LYS A 97 18.10 -0.96 -13.38
CA LYS A 97 17.18 0.19 -13.50
C LYS A 97 16.25 0.34 -12.30
N LYS A 98 15.64 -0.77 -11.85
CA LYS A 98 14.75 -0.74 -10.68
C LYS A 98 15.51 -0.46 -9.37
N MET A 99 16.76 -0.94 -9.23
CA MET A 99 17.59 -0.62 -8.07
C MET A 99 18.07 0.84 -8.08
N GLU A 100 18.36 1.42 -9.25
CA GLU A 100 18.64 2.84 -9.41
C GLU A 100 17.41 3.70 -9.07
N ALA A 101 16.23 3.31 -9.53
CA ALA A 101 14.96 3.92 -9.14
C ALA A 101 14.74 3.82 -7.63
N ALA A 102 14.99 2.65 -7.03
CA ALA A 102 14.89 2.48 -5.59
C ALA A 102 15.85 3.41 -4.83
N HIS A 103 17.10 3.55 -5.29
CA HIS A 103 18.07 4.49 -4.70
C HIS A 103 17.58 5.93 -4.77
N LEU A 104 17.03 6.35 -5.92
CA LEU A 104 16.46 7.68 -6.09
C LEU A 104 15.27 7.92 -5.15
N TRP A 105 14.37 6.94 -5.03
CA TRP A 105 13.22 7.04 -4.13
C TRP A 105 13.68 7.20 -2.68
N VAL A 106 14.59 6.33 -2.21
CA VAL A 106 15.12 6.39 -0.84
C VAL A 106 15.81 7.72 -0.58
N SER A 107 16.61 8.21 -1.53
CA SER A 107 17.30 9.50 -1.40
C SER A 107 16.36 10.70 -1.27
N LYS A 108 15.15 10.60 -1.84
CA LYS A 108 14.16 11.69 -1.86
C LYS A 108 13.15 11.62 -0.73
N TYR A 109 12.74 10.43 -0.31
CA TYR A 109 11.56 10.23 0.55
C TYR A 109 11.85 9.61 1.92
N ALA A 110 13.04 9.00 2.11
CA ALA A 110 13.43 8.46 3.40
C ALA A 110 13.80 9.58 4.37
N ASP A 111 13.49 9.38 5.65
CA ASP A 111 13.80 10.37 6.71
C ASP A 111 15.31 10.38 7.05
N TYR A 112 16.02 9.28 6.78
CA TYR A 112 17.44 9.11 7.04
C TYR A 112 18.26 8.97 5.77
N LYS A 113 19.49 9.50 5.83
CA LYS A 113 20.48 9.33 4.75
C LYS A 113 20.79 7.86 4.51
N ILE A 114 21.11 7.54 3.26
CA ILE A 114 21.62 6.22 2.86
C ILE A 114 22.98 5.99 3.51
N ARG A 115 23.14 4.85 4.19
CA ARG A 115 24.39 4.35 4.77
C ARG A 115 25.11 3.40 3.83
N SER A 116 24.35 2.55 3.13
CA SER A 116 24.88 1.54 2.20
C SER A 116 23.98 1.47 0.97
N SER A 117 24.58 1.38 -0.22
CA SER A 117 23.85 1.23 -1.47
C SER A 117 24.69 0.48 -2.49
N ASN A 118 24.15 -0.62 -2.99
CA ASN A 118 24.68 -1.36 -4.14
C ASN A 118 23.52 -1.98 -4.93
N ASN A 119 23.83 -2.81 -5.92
CA ASN A 119 22.83 -3.44 -6.80
C ASN A 119 22.01 -4.58 -6.14
N VAL A 120 22.20 -4.83 -4.84
CA VAL A 120 21.49 -5.84 -4.05
C VAL A 120 20.81 -5.22 -2.83
N LEU A 121 21.41 -4.22 -2.20
CA LEU A 121 21.00 -3.69 -0.91
C LEU A 121 21.12 -2.17 -0.86
N ILE A 122 20.07 -1.51 -0.37
CA ILE A 122 20.07 -0.10 0.02
C ILE A 122 19.60 -0.03 1.48
N GLU A 123 20.35 0.63 2.34
CA GLU A 123 19.99 0.79 3.76
C GLU A 123 20.23 2.22 4.20
N THR A 124 19.27 2.79 4.93
CA THR A 124 19.44 4.07 5.62
C THR A 124 20.09 3.89 6.98
N TYR A 125 20.57 4.99 7.56
CA TYR A 125 20.85 5.01 8.99
C TYR A 125 19.57 4.77 9.81
N ALA A 126 19.77 4.36 11.06
CA ALA A 126 18.73 4.22 12.07
C ALA A 126 19.13 5.02 13.33
N PRO A 127 18.20 5.79 13.92
CA PRO A 127 18.47 6.51 15.15
C PRO A 127 18.57 5.54 16.32
N ARG A 128 19.33 5.91 17.37
CA ARG A 128 19.33 5.16 18.64
C ARG A 128 18.06 5.45 19.45
N GLU A 129 17.56 6.67 19.33
CA GLU A 129 16.36 7.13 20.02
C GLU A 129 15.12 6.91 19.16
N PHE A 130 13.94 6.95 19.77
CA PHE A 130 12.70 6.88 19.03
C PHE A 130 12.28 8.28 18.54
N THR A 131 12.26 8.43 17.22
CA THR A 131 11.79 9.64 16.52
C THR A 131 10.48 9.41 15.77
N GLY A 132 10.04 8.15 15.62
CA GLY A 132 8.93 7.75 14.74
C GLY A 132 9.20 7.89 13.24
N GLU A 133 10.43 8.25 12.86
CA GLU A 133 10.85 8.39 11.47
C GLU A 133 11.13 7.03 10.84
N ILE A 134 10.89 6.94 9.53
CA ILE A 134 10.99 5.70 8.78
C ILE A 134 12.45 5.42 8.44
N ILE A 135 12.89 4.25 8.87
CA ILE A 135 14.11 3.56 8.48
C ILE A 135 13.77 2.70 7.26
N VAL A 136 14.61 2.74 6.23
CA VAL A 136 14.37 2.03 4.98
C VAL A 136 15.50 1.06 4.69
N LYS A 137 15.12 -0.18 4.36
CA LYS A 137 15.98 -1.19 3.77
C LYS A 137 15.34 -1.73 2.51
N VAL A 138 16.03 -1.65 1.38
CA VAL A 138 15.60 -2.23 0.12
C VAL A 138 16.54 -3.36 -0.25
N SER A 139 15.99 -4.51 -0.64
CA SER A 139 16.74 -5.69 -1.08
C SER A 139 16.26 -6.17 -2.44
N LYS A 140 17.19 -6.63 -3.28
CA LYS A 140 16.89 -7.44 -4.47
C LYS A 140 16.97 -8.92 -4.08
N GLU A 141 15.82 -9.57 -4.00
CA GLU A 141 15.69 -10.94 -3.49
C GLU A 141 15.25 -11.90 -4.59
N PRO A 142 15.74 -13.16 -4.62
CA PRO A 142 15.23 -14.17 -5.55
C PRO A 142 13.72 -14.37 -5.39
N TYR A 143 12.99 -14.36 -6.51
CA TYR A 143 11.54 -14.49 -6.54
C TYR A 143 11.11 -15.46 -7.65
N GLY A 144 10.98 -16.73 -7.31
CA GLY A 144 10.69 -17.78 -8.29
C GLY A 144 11.88 -18.05 -9.22
N LYS A 145 11.61 -18.67 -10.37
CA LYS A 145 12.66 -19.13 -11.29
C LYS A 145 13.14 -18.00 -12.19
N GLY A 146 14.37 -17.53 -11.98
CA GLY A 146 15.03 -16.53 -12.83
C GLY A 146 14.46 -15.12 -12.73
N THR A 147 13.64 -14.85 -11.71
CA THR A 147 13.09 -13.52 -11.42
C THR A 147 13.54 -13.09 -10.03
N TYR A 148 13.66 -11.79 -9.83
CA TYR A 148 13.96 -11.16 -8.56
C TYR A 148 12.82 -10.20 -8.20
N ALA A 149 12.65 -9.96 -6.91
CA ALA A 149 11.78 -8.90 -6.40
C ALA A 149 12.61 -7.81 -5.74
N ILE A 150 12.18 -6.56 -5.91
CA ILE A 150 12.71 -5.41 -5.19
C ILE A 150 11.83 -5.19 -3.95
N VAL A 151 12.34 -5.57 -2.79
CA VAL A 151 11.59 -5.63 -1.54
C VAL A 151 11.99 -4.44 -0.66
N ALA A 152 11.04 -3.55 -0.39
CA ALA A 152 11.21 -2.52 0.63
C ALA A 152 10.72 -3.02 2.00
N ASN A 153 11.62 -2.99 2.96
CA ASN A 153 11.36 -3.18 4.38
C ASN A 153 11.49 -1.81 5.05
N MET A 154 10.37 -1.31 5.56
CA MET A 154 10.30 -0.02 6.23
C MET A 154 9.83 -0.22 7.67
N SER A 155 10.42 0.52 8.60
CA SER A 155 10.03 0.48 10.01
C SER A 155 10.45 1.74 10.75
N CYS A 156 10.02 1.88 12.00
CA CYS A 156 10.60 2.81 12.94
C CYS A 156 10.90 2.07 14.25
N ASN A 157 11.74 2.64 15.11
CA ASN A 157 11.91 2.12 16.46
C ASN A 157 10.56 2.13 17.21
N ASN A 158 10.34 1.34 18.26
CA ASN A 158 9.15 1.45 19.11
C ASN A 158 9.57 2.02 20.47
N PRO A 159 9.05 3.18 20.91
CA PRO A 159 9.44 3.76 22.19
C PRO A 159 8.77 3.04 23.36
N ASN A 160 7.69 2.32 23.09
CA ASN A 160 6.75 1.91 24.13
C ASN A 160 6.82 0.41 24.33
N MET A 161 7.49 -0.02 25.40
CA MET A 161 7.54 -1.43 25.81
C MET A 161 6.17 -1.99 26.23
N THR A 162 5.18 -1.13 26.50
CA THR A 162 3.82 -1.52 26.92
C THR A 162 2.82 -1.59 25.77
N LYS A 163 3.13 -1.02 24.59
CA LYS A 163 2.28 -1.10 23.40
C LYS A 163 3.00 -1.86 22.30
N PRO A 164 2.39 -2.93 21.75
CA PRO A 164 2.93 -3.63 20.60
C PRO A 164 3.19 -2.65 19.44
N TYR A 165 4.27 -2.89 18.71
CA TYR A 165 4.57 -2.14 17.49
C TYR A 165 3.50 -2.41 16.44
N ASP A 166 2.96 -1.34 15.86
CA ASP A 166 2.01 -1.37 14.75
C ASP A 166 2.57 -0.53 13.59
N PRO A 167 2.96 -1.15 12.46
CA PRO A 167 3.42 -0.43 11.27
C PRO A 167 2.45 0.63 10.74
N MET A 168 1.15 0.52 11.06
CA MET A 168 0.14 1.48 10.62
C MET A 168 0.10 2.75 11.47
N ALA A 169 0.50 2.68 12.74
CA ALA A 169 0.23 3.71 13.74
C ALA A 169 1.43 4.10 14.63
N SER A 170 2.43 3.24 14.79
CA SER A 170 3.59 3.51 15.64
C SER A 170 4.55 4.52 15.02
N CYS A 171 4.64 4.58 13.69
CA CYS A 171 5.49 5.52 12.96
C CYS A 171 4.72 6.79 12.60
N LYS A 172 5.44 7.90 12.35
CA LYS A 172 4.88 9.18 11.90
C LYS A 172 4.04 9.04 10.62
N ARG A 173 4.34 8.03 9.80
CA ARG A 173 3.64 7.68 8.56
C ARG A 173 3.26 6.21 8.60
N ASN A 174 2.11 5.86 8.01
CA ASN A 174 1.70 4.46 7.83
C ASN A 174 2.73 3.75 6.92
N VAL A 175 3.45 2.81 7.49
CA VAL A 175 4.56 2.09 6.84
C VAL A 175 4.09 1.34 5.60
N TYR A 176 2.93 0.66 5.66
CA TYR A 176 2.42 -0.10 4.52
C TYR A 176 2.07 0.80 3.33
N LYS A 177 1.50 1.98 3.61
CA LYS A 177 1.21 2.97 2.57
C LYS A 177 2.49 3.49 1.91
N GLU A 178 3.56 3.69 2.67
CA GLU A 178 4.85 4.12 2.10
C GLU A 178 5.52 3.01 1.26
N ILE A 179 5.39 1.73 1.67
CA ILE A 179 5.86 0.59 0.86
C ILE A 179 5.10 0.53 -0.48
N ILE A 180 3.78 0.73 -0.49
CA ILE A 180 3.01 0.75 -1.75
C ILE A 180 3.47 1.89 -2.66
N LYS A 181 3.67 3.10 -2.12
CA LYS A 181 4.21 4.24 -2.90
C LYS A 181 5.59 3.94 -3.50
N PHE A 182 6.45 3.27 -2.73
CA PHE A 182 7.75 2.81 -3.22
C PHE A 182 7.58 1.80 -4.36
N ASN A 183 6.72 0.81 -4.16
CA ASN A 183 6.43 -0.22 -5.14
C ASN A 183 5.91 0.36 -6.46
N ASP A 184 4.95 1.28 -6.40
CA ASP A 184 4.39 1.95 -7.57
C ASP A 184 5.46 2.77 -8.31
N PHE A 185 6.30 3.50 -7.57
CA PHE A 185 7.39 4.28 -8.15
C PHE A 185 8.41 3.38 -8.85
N VAL A 186 8.94 2.36 -8.18
CA VAL A 186 9.96 1.46 -8.75
C VAL A 186 9.39 0.60 -9.89
N SER A 187 8.09 0.31 -9.87
CA SER A 187 7.44 -0.41 -10.98
C SER A 187 7.33 0.42 -12.26
N SER A 188 7.39 1.76 -12.16
CA SER A 188 7.30 2.66 -13.32
C SER A 188 8.59 2.77 -14.16
N TYR A 189 9.70 2.16 -13.70
CA TYR A 189 11.00 2.10 -14.38
C TYR A 189 11.29 0.69 -14.87
#